data_AF-A0A1F6EF76-F1
#
_entry.id   AF-A0A1F6EF76-F1
#
_cell.length_a   1.000
_cell.length_b   1.000
_cell.length_c   1.000
_cell.angle_alpha   90.00
_cell.angle_beta   90.00
_cell.angle_gamma   90.00
#
_symmetry.space_group_name_H-M   'P 1'
#
loop_
_entity.id
_entity.type
_entity.pdbx_description
1 polymer ?
#
loop_
_entity_poly.entity_id
_entity_poly.type
_entity_poly.pdbx_seq_one_letter_code
_entity_poly.pdbx_strand_id
1 'polypeptide(L)'
;MNTIGMMLASGEAVIDRFNSHVHGEMTQLLPAVFSRVKSEGRKFLIEEVKFDRIVGETVCVPTTDADEIVWAKRPKRFGHSRFVKNRKPEPCDRVVVVLKRDDVEDYYVLITAFVGHRPEPEPWDRNANGNSRAFWESRALIWGSEETIPGTETTVCPW
;
A
#
# COMPACT_ATOMS: atom_id res chain seq x y z
N MET A 1 13.57 -16.43 13.62
CA MET A 1 13.54 -15.54 12.44
C MET A 1 13.69 -16.43 11.23
N ASN A 2 12.67 -16.49 10.35
CA ASN A 2 12.77 -17.26 9.11
C ASN A 2 13.46 -16.37 8.07
N THR A 3 14.77 -16.54 7.92
CA THR A 3 15.62 -15.73 7.03
C THR A 3 15.86 -16.38 5.67
N ILE A 4 15.17 -17.47 5.32
CA ILE A 4 15.49 -18.22 4.11
C ILE A 4 14.76 -17.61 2.90
N GLY A 5 15.45 -16.72 2.19
CA GLY A 5 15.39 -16.69 0.72
C GLY A 5 14.66 -15.55 0.02
N MET A 6 14.46 -14.39 0.65
CA MET A 6 13.93 -13.21 -0.05
C MET A 6 15.08 -12.26 -0.39
N MET A 7 15.50 -12.21 -1.65
CA MET A 7 16.55 -11.31 -2.14
C MET A 7 16.00 -10.36 -3.20
N LEU A 8 16.47 -9.12 -3.18
CA LEU A 8 16.27 -8.18 -4.27
C LEU A 8 17.03 -8.64 -5.52
N ALA A 9 16.63 -8.16 -6.69
CA ALA A 9 17.31 -8.39 -7.95
C ALA A 9 18.76 -7.88 -7.95
N SER A 10 19.06 -6.92 -7.08
CA SER A 10 20.40 -6.37 -6.85
C SER A 10 21.24 -7.15 -5.83
N GLY A 11 20.69 -8.21 -5.24
CA GLY A 11 21.42 -9.16 -4.38
C GLY A 11 21.26 -8.95 -2.87
N GLU A 12 20.65 -7.84 -2.43
CA GLU A 12 20.45 -7.58 -1.00
C GLU A 12 19.35 -8.46 -0.42
N ALA A 13 19.55 -8.93 0.80
CA ALA A 13 18.56 -9.68 1.54
C ALA A 13 17.38 -8.79 1.93
N VAL A 14 16.18 -9.37 1.99
CA VAL A 14 14.96 -8.76 2.51
C VAL A 14 14.48 -9.59 3.69
N ILE A 15 14.28 -8.94 4.83
CA ILE A 15 13.80 -9.55 6.07
C ILE A 15 12.36 -9.09 6.33
N ASP A 16 11.48 -10.08 6.44
CA ASP A 16 10.14 -9.92 7.00
C ASP A 16 10.23 -9.98 8.54
N ARG A 17 10.06 -8.83 9.21
CA ARG A 17 10.11 -8.77 10.68
C ARG A 17 8.70 -8.96 11.24
N PHE A 18 8.58 -9.35 12.51
CA PHE A 18 7.32 -9.70 13.22
C PHE A 18 6.16 -8.66 13.16
N ASN A 19 6.34 -7.48 12.54
CA ASN A 19 5.35 -6.41 12.41
C ASN A 19 5.19 -5.87 10.97
N SER A 20 5.67 -6.57 9.95
CA SER A 20 5.47 -6.14 8.57
C SER A 20 3.99 -6.24 8.19
N HIS A 21 3.46 -5.19 7.57
CA HIS A 21 2.05 -5.13 7.18
C HIS A 21 1.85 -5.87 5.84
N VAL A 22 1.81 -7.20 5.91
CA VAL A 22 1.62 -8.08 4.75
C VAL A 22 0.13 -8.42 4.67
N HIS A 23 -0.57 -7.92 3.65
CA HIS A 23 -1.99 -8.25 3.44
C HIS A 23 -2.15 -9.60 2.73
N GLY A 24 -3.14 -10.41 3.09
CA GLY A 24 -3.53 -11.62 2.34
C GLY A 24 -2.42 -12.68 2.15
N GLU A 25 -2.50 -13.46 1.08
CA GLU A 25 -1.51 -14.49 0.71
C GLU A 25 -0.25 -13.93 0.01
N MET A 26 0.14 -12.69 0.32
CA MET A 26 1.24 -12.01 -0.35
C MET A 26 2.58 -12.76 -0.24
N THR A 27 2.78 -13.56 0.82
CA THR A 27 4.00 -14.34 1.06
C THR A 27 4.42 -15.20 -0.15
N GLN A 28 3.46 -15.71 -0.94
CA GLN A 28 3.75 -16.52 -2.14
C GLN A 28 4.24 -15.68 -3.33
N LEU A 29 3.84 -14.40 -3.40
CA LEU A 29 4.21 -13.47 -4.48
C LEU A 29 5.53 -12.76 -4.21
N LEU A 30 5.90 -12.59 -2.93
CA LEU A 30 7.09 -11.83 -2.51
C LEU A 30 8.39 -12.25 -3.21
N PRO A 31 8.74 -13.55 -3.38
CA PRO A 31 9.94 -13.93 -4.10
C PRO A 31 9.96 -13.44 -5.56
N ALA A 32 8.81 -13.57 -6.26
CA ALA A 32 8.68 -13.11 -7.63
C ALA A 32 8.76 -11.57 -7.74
N VAL A 33 8.21 -10.86 -6.75
CA VAL A 33 8.33 -9.39 -6.66
C VAL A 33 9.77 -8.97 -6.44
N PHE A 34 10.44 -9.50 -5.42
CA PHE A 34 11.80 -9.08 -5.05
C PHE A 34 12.83 -9.38 -6.12
N SER A 35 12.68 -10.48 -6.86
CA SER A 35 13.53 -10.79 -8.02
C SER A 35 13.49 -9.75 -9.15
N ARG A 36 12.58 -8.78 -9.10
CA ARG A 36 12.43 -7.68 -10.08
C ARG A 36 12.77 -6.30 -9.51
N VAL A 37 12.92 -6.18 -8.20
CA VAL A 37 13.23 -4.91 -7.52
C VAL A 37 14.73 -4.74 -7.42
N LYS A 38 15.25 -3.60 -7.91
CA LYS A 38 16.65 -3.21 -7.75
C LYS A 38 16.76 -2.07 -6.75
N SER A 39 17.70 -2.16 -5.82
CA SER A 39 17.85 -1.15 -4.77
C SER A 39 18.35 0.19 -5.30
N GLU A 40 19.29 0.14 -6.24
CA GLU A 40 20.04 1.31 -6.75
C GLU A 40 20.66 2.16 -5.62
N GLY A 41 21.00 1.51 -4.49
CA GLY A 41 21.56 2.18 -3.31
C GLY A 41 20.56 2.99 -2.49
N ARG A 42 19.26 2.99 -2.84
CA ARG A 42 18.22 3.78 -2.17
C ARG A 42 17.92 3.22 -0.78
N LYS A 43 17.91 4.07 0.25
CA LYS A 43 17.61 3.65 1.63
C LYS A 43 16.13 3.34 1.88
N PHE A 44 15.23 3.84 1.03
CA PHE A 44 13.79 3.62 1.15
C PHE A 44 13.21 3.42 -0.25
N LEU A 45 12.41 2.37 -0.41
CA LEU A 45 11.84 1.96 -1.68
C LEU A 45 10.33 1.88 -1.58
N ILE A 46 9.65 2.37 -2.61
CA ILE A 46 8.24 2.14 -2.87
C ILE A 46 8.16 1.64 -4.30
N GLU A 47 8.05 0.33 -4.48
CA GLU A 47 8.12 -0.33 -5.78
C GLU A 47 6.78 -0.94 -6.14
N GLU A 48 6.38 -0.74 -7.39
CA GLU A 48 5.21 -1.37 -7.98
C GLU A 48 5.68 -2.36 -9.05
N VAL A 49 5.35 -3.64 -8.87
CA VAL A 49 5.72 -4.70 -9.80
C VAL A 49 4.48 -5.20 -10.52
N LYS A 50 4.51 -5.12 -11.87
CA LYS A 50 3.47 -5.63 -12.75
C LYS A 50 3.69 -7.11 -13.08
N PHE A 51 2.61 -7.87 -13.14
CA PHE A 51 2.53 -9.26 -13.60
C PHE A 51 1.78 -9.34 -14.95
N ASP A 52 1.97 -10.45 -15.65
CA ASP A 52 1.28 -10.80 -16.90
C ASP A 52 -0.11 -11.42 -16.68
N ARG A 53 -0.51 -11.56 -15.41
CA ARG A 53 -1.78 -12.13 -14.97
C ARG A 53 -2.32 -11.35 -13.77
N ILE A 54 -3.61 -11.49 -13.51
CA ILE A 54 -4.21 -11.06 -12.25
C ILE A 54 -3.58 -11.87 -11.10
N VAL A 55 -3.14 -11.16 -10.06
CA VAL A 55 -2.49 -11.73 -8.87
C VAL A 55 -3.30 -11.55 -7.58
N GLY A 56 -4.40 -10.79 -7.65
CA GLY A 56 -5.34 -10.62 -6.57
C GLY A 56 -6.31 -9.49 -6.88
N GLU A 57 -6.84 -8.86 -5.84
CA GLU A 57 -7.75 -7.72 -5.94
C GLU A 57 -7.18 -6.52 -5.21
N THR A 58 -7.49 -5.31 -5.69
CA THR A 58 -7.16 -4.07 -5.02
C THR A 58 -8.39 -3.44 -4.36
N VAL A 59 -8.17 -2.86 -3.18
CA VAL A 59 -9.22 -2.17 -2.42
C VAL A 59 -9.17 -0.65 -2.59
N CYS A 60 -8.13 -0.11 -3.25
CA CYS A 60 -8.04 1.31 -3.60
C CYS A 60 -8.50 1.49 -5.04
N VAL A 61 -9.77 1.82 -5.22
CA VAL A 61 -10.45 1.79 -6.52
C VAL A 61 -10.70 3.21 -7.05
N PRO A 62 -10.78 3.40 -8.38
CA PRO A 62 -11.25 4.65 -8.97
C PRO A 62 -12.69 4.94 -8.55
N THR A 63 -13.00 6.21 -8.35
CA THR A 63 -14.35 6.69 -8.01
C THR A 63 -14.81 7.77 -8.97
N THR A 64 -16.12 7.96 -9.02
CA THR A 64 -16.88 8.91 -9.83
C THR A 64 -17.90 9.62 -8.94
N ASP A 65 -18.61 10.61 -9.50
CA ASP A 65 -19.64 11.36 -8.76
C ASP A 65 -20.86 10.52 -8.36
N ALA A 66 -21.02 9.30 -8.93
CA ALA A 66 -22.08 8.37 -8.57
C ALA A 66 -21.73 7.49 -7.35
N ASP A 67 -20.49 7.55 -6.87
CA ASP A 67 -20.01 6.72 -5.76
C ASP A 67 -20.38 7.32 -4.39
N GLU A 68 -20.72 6.46 -3.43
CA GLU A 68 -21.08 6.83 -2.06
C GLU A 68 -19.81 7.00 -1.21
N ILE A 69 -19.30 8.23 -1.17
CA ILE A 69 -18.07 8.56 -0.47
C ILE A 69 -18.31 8.85 1.02
N VAL A 70 -17.43 8.32 1.86
CA VAL A 70 -17.34 8.65 3.28
C VAL A 70 -15.87 8.81 3.66
N TRP A 71 -15.56 9.75 4.53
CA TRP A 71 -14.25 9.88 5.13
C TRP A 71 -14.30 9.38 6.56
N ALA A 72 -13.32 8.59 6.98
CA ALA A 72 -13.23 8.06 8.33
C ALA A 72 -11.77 7.97 8.77
N LYS A 73 -11.51 8.08 10.07
CA LYS A 73 -10.16 7.87 10.60
C LYS A 73 -9.88 6.38 10.71
N ARG A 74 -8.65 5.99 10.38
CA ARG A 74 -8.12 4.64 10.62
C ARG A 74 -7.26 4.64 11.89
N PRO A 75 -7.17 3.53 12.64
CA PRO A 75 -6.25 3.41 13.76
C PRO A 75 -4.82 3.81 13.36
N LYS A 76 -4.13 4.55 14.23
CA LYS A 76 -2.73 4.99 14.02
C LYS A 76 -2.53 5.85 12.75
N ARG A 77 -3.57 6.55 12.30
CA ARG A 77 -3.52 7.59 11.26
C ARG A 77 -4.04 8.91 11.85
N PHE A 78 -3.42 10.03 11.45
CA PHE A 78 -3.73 11.34 12.03
C PHE A 78 -5.03 11.93 11.48
N GLY A 79 -5.18 11.89 10.15
CA GLY A 79 -6.35 12.41 9.44
C GLY A 79 -7.31 11.32 8.97
N HIS A 80 -8.33 11.75 8.21
CA HIS A 80 -9.32 10.86 7.63
C HIS A 80 -8.82 10.32 6.29
N SER A 81 -9.00 9.03 6.07
CA SER A 81 -8.89 8.41 4.76
C SER A 81 -10.24 8.49 4.04
N ARG A 82 -10.20 8.49 2.70
CA ARG A 82 -11.40 8.48 1.85
C ARG A 82 -11.82 7.05 1.53
N PHE A 83 -13.10 6.76 1.71
CA PHE A 83 -13.70 5.46 1.45
C PHE A 83 -14.90 5.54 0.51
N VAL A 84 -15.24 4.42 -0.12
CA VAL A 84 -16.41 4.24 -0.98
C VAL A 84 -17.25 3.04 -0.52
N LYS A 85 -18.57 3.23 -0.33
CA LYS A 85 -19.48 2.20 0.22
C LYS A 85 -20.10 1.28 -0.82
N ASN A 86 -20.33 1.77 -2.03
CA ASN A 86 -21.07 1.07 -3.09
C ASN A 86 -20.15 0.48 -4.18
N ARG A 87 -18.91 0.10 -3.80
CA ARG A 87 -17.92 -0.52 -4.69
C ARG A 87 -17.39 -1.83 -4.13
N LYS A 88 -16.80 -2.63 -5.02
CA LYS A 88 -16.20 -3.94 -4.72
C LYS A 88 -14.72 -3.95 -5.15
N PRO A 89 -13.88 -4.82 -4.55
CA PRO A 89 -12.49 -4.92 -4.95
C PRO A 89 -12.36 -5.23 -6.44
N GLU A 90 -11.32 -4.69 -7.08
CA GLU A 90 -11.11 -4.84 -8.52
C GLU A 90 -9.93 -5.78 -8.78
N PRO A 91 -10.03 -6.72 -9.74
CA PRO A 91 -8.90 -7.55 -10.15
C PRO A 91 -7.67 -6.72 -10.50
N CYS A 92 -6.50 -7.09 -9.99
CA CYS A 92 -5.26 -6.35 -10.16
C CYS A 92 -4.09 -7.26 -10.50
N ASP A 93 -3.27 -6.80 -11.44
CA ASP A 93 -2.04 -7.46 -11.93
C ASP A 93 -0.78 -6.88 -11.28
N ARG A 94 -0.90 -6.13 -10.19
CA ARG A 94 0.21 -5.40 -9.58
C ARG A 94 0.34 -5.64 -8.09
N VAL A 95 1.58 -5.61 -7.63
CA VAL A 95 1.93 -5.63 -6.21
C VAL A 95 2.78 -4.41 -5.88
N VAL A 96 2.47 -3.76 -4.77
CA VAL A 96 3.30 -2.71 -4.19
C VAL A 96 4.06 -3.30 -3.01
N VAL A 97 5.36 -3.00 -2.92
CA VAL A 97 6.18 -3.26 -1.74
C VAL A 97 6.86 -1.99 -1.26
N VAL A 98 6.90 -1.81 0.04
CA VAL A 98 7.64 -0.73 0.69
C VAL A 98 8.75 -1.34 1.52
N LEU A 99 9.98 -0.94 1.24
CA LEU A 99 11.18 -1.47 1.89
C LEU A 99 11.98 -0.33 2.52
N LYS A 100 12.58 -0.59 3.67
CA LYS A 100 13.54 0.31 4.30
C LYS A 100 14.85 -0.43 4.51
N ARG A 101 15.97 0.13 4.08
CA ARG A 101 17.30 -0.41 4.39
C ARG A 101 17.54 -0.32 5.89
N ASP A 102 18.11 -1.37 6.48
CA ASP A 102 18.61 -1.29 7.84
C ASP A 102 19.79 -0.29 7.90
N ASP A 103 19.88 0.44 9.00
CA ASP A 103 20.87 1.52 9.14
C ASP A 103 22.27 0.99 9.52
N VAL A 104 22.34 -0.25 10.02
CA VAL A 104 23.57 -0.89 10.51
C VAL A 104 23.96 -2.06 9.60
N GLU A 105 23.00 -2.91 9.27
CA GLU A 105 23.22 -4.14 8.54
C GLU A 105 22.86 -4.01 7.05
N ASP A 106 23.47 -4.83 6.20
CA ASP A 106 23.24 -4.76 4.74
C ASP A 106 22.03 -5.59 4.27
N TYR A 107 20.84 -5.22 4.75
CA TYR A 107 19.57 -5.79 4.27
C TYR A 107 18.44 -4.75 4.26
N TYR A 108 17.36 -5.11 3.58
CA TYR A 108 16.09 -4.38 3.61
C TYR A 108 15.10 -5.04 4.57
N VAL A 109 14.33 -4.23 5.27
CA VAL A 109 13.16 -4.65 6.04
C VAL A 109 11.92 -4.41 5.19
N LEU A 110 11.09 -5.44 5.04
CA LEU A 110 9.77 -5.29 4.45
C LEU A 110 8.87 -4.49 5.39
N ILE A 111 8.36 -3.33 4.95
CA ILE A 111 7.47 -2.48 5.74
C ILE A 111 6.01 -2.84 5.45
N THR A 112 5.63 -2.86 4.16
CA THR A 112 4.29 -3.26 3.72
C THR A 112 4.34 -3.92 2.35
N ALA A 113 3.40 -4.84 2.10
CA ALA A 113 3.15 -5.44 0.80
C ALA A 113 1.65 -5.64 0.57
N PHE A 114 1.15 -5.23 -0.60
CA PHE A 114 -0.25 -5.41 -0.97
C PHE A 114 -0.45 -5.48 -2.48
N VAL A 115 -1.55 -6.11 -2.91
CA VAL A 115 -2.02 -6.08 -4.30
C VAL A 115 -2.68 -4.74 -4.59
N GLY A 116 -2.24 -4.06 -5.64
CA GLY A 116 -2.75 -2.75 -6.02
C GLY A 116 -1.74 -1.88 -6.74
N HIS A 117 -2.17 -0.65 -6.98
CA HIS A 117 -1.31 0.41 -7.50
C HIS A 117 -0.64 1.18 -6.37
N ARG A 118 0.52 1.75 -6.65
CA ARG A 118 1.22 2.65 -5.73
C ARG A 118 0.32 3.84 -5.41
N PRO A 119 -0.09 4.02 -4.14
CA PRO A 119 -0.89 5.16 -3.74
C PRO A 119 -0.02 6.40 -3.58
N GLU A 120 -0.61 7.57 -3.74
CA GLU A 120 -0.02 8.81 -3.24
C GLU A 120 -0.22 8.91 -1.72
N PRO A 121 0.64 9.66 -0.99
CA PRO A 121 0.38 9.97 0.41
C PRO A 121 -0.98 10.65 0.57
N GLU A 122 -1.66 10.34 1.67
CA GLU A 122 -2.93 10.99 2.04
C GLU A 122 -2.75 12.51 2.16
N PRO A 123 -3.76 13.35 1.84
CA PRO A 123 -3.58 14.80 1.78
C PRO A 123 -3.20 15.45 3.12
N TRP A 124 -3.50 14.79 4.23
CA TRP A 124 -3.12 15.24 5.58
C TRP A 124 -1.75 14.73 6.04
N ASP A 125 -1.11 13.82 5.28
CA ASP A 125 0.19 13.26 5.63
C ASP A 125 1.29 14.32 5.47
N ARG A 126 2.28 14.34 6.36
CA ARG A 126 3.41 15.27 6.28
C ARG A 126 4.23 15.15 4.98
N ASN A 127 4.13 14.01 4.30
CA ASN A 127 4.81 13.75 3.03
C ASN A 127 3.88 13.97 1.82
N ALA A 128 2.68 14.52 2.01
CA ALA A 128 1.79 14.89 0.92
C ALA A 128 2.50 15.80 -0.10
N ASN A 129 2.23 15.56 -1.37
CA ASN A 129 2.83 16.28 -2.48
C ASN A 129 1.73 16.84 -3.42
N GLY A 130 2.11 17.51 -4.50
CA GLY A 130 1.17 18.13 -5.44
C GLY A 130 0.16 17.16 -6.07
N ASN A 131 0.46 15.86 -6.10
CA ASN A 131 -0.41 14.82 -6.66
C ASN A 131 -1.34 14.19 -5.62
N SER A 132 -1.04 14.30 -4.32
CA SER A 132 -1.78 13.66 -3.23
C SER A 132 -3.28 13.94 -3.28
N ARG A 133 -3.66 15.22 -3.39
CA ARG A 133 -5.07 15.62 -3.43
C ARG A 133 -5.79 15.05 -4.67
N ALA A 134 -5.23 15.27 -5.85
CA ALA A 134 -5.83 14.80 -7.10
C ALA A 134 -5.97 13.26 -7.17
N PHE A 135 -5.00 12.54 -6.61
CA PHE A 135 -5.08 11.08 -6.50
C PHE A 135 -6.26 10.66 -5.62
N TRP A 136 -6.38 11.21 -4.42
CA TRP A 136 -7.44 10.82 -3.47
C TRP A 136 -8.82 11.39 -3.83
N GLU A 137 -8.93 12.47 -4.62
CA GLU A 137 -10.23 12.93 -5.14
C GLU A 137 -10.84 11.94 -6.14
N SER A 138 -9.99 11.24 -6.90
CA SER A 138 -10.42 10.29 -7.93
C SER A 138 -10.38 8.82 -7.49
N ARG A 139 -9.95 8.52 -6.25
CA ARG A 139 -9.80 7.16 -5.73
C ARG A 139 -10.18 7.04 -4.26
N ALA A 140 -10.68 5.89 -3.85
CA ALA A 140 -11.03 5.63 -2.46
C ALA A 140 -10.75 4.18 -2.06
N LEU A 141 -10.57 3.98 -0.76
CA LEU A 141 -10.54 2.64 -0.17
C LEU A 141 -11.96 2.08 -0.08
N ILE A 142 -12.13 0.78 -0.28
CA ILE A 142 -13.46 0.16 -0.13
C ILE A 142 -13.87 0.17 1.34
N TRP A 143 -15.11 0.55 1.60
CA TRP A 143 -15.65 0.54 2.96
C TRP A 143 -15.60 -0.88 3.55
N GLY A 144 -15.08 -1.00 4.77
CA GLY A 144 -14.90 -2.28 5.45
C GLY A 144 -13.68 -3.07 5.01
N SER A 145 -12.88 -2.59 4.04
CA SER A 145 -11.60 -3.23 3.70
C SER A 145 -10.48 -2.90 4.68
N GLU A 146 -10.67 -1.87 5.50
CA GLU A 146 -9.74 -1.38 6.50
C GLU A 146 -10.49 -1.07 7.78
N GLU A 147 -9.81 -1.24 8.93
CA GLU A 147 -10.37 -0.84 10.22
C GLU A 147 -10.56 0.68 10.27
N THR A 148 -11.74 1.12 10.70
CA THR A 148 -12.08 2.52 10.95
C THR A 148 -12.37 2.74 12.42
N ILE A 149 -12.18 3.97 12.90
CA ILE A 149 -12.54 4.39 14.25
C ILE A 149 -14.02 4.81 14.22
N PRO A 150 -14.93 4.10 14.92
CA PRO A 150 -16.35 4.43 14.90
C PRO A 150 -16.64 5.85 15.41
N GLY A 151 -17.58 6.55 14.78
CA GLY A 151 -17.97 7.92 15.11
C GLY A 151 -17.07 8.99 14.49
N THR A 152 -16.12 8.61 13.63
CA THR A 152 -15.28 9.55 12.87
C THR A 152 -15.73 9.72 11.41
N GLU A 153 -16.83 9.06 11.03
CA GLU A 153 -17.39 9.12 9.70
C GLU A 153 -17.95 10.51 9.37
N THR A 154 -17.62 11.03 8.20
CA THR A 154 -18.18 12.28 7.66
C THR A 154 -18.36 12.17 6.15
N THR A 155 -19.34 12.89 5.61
CA THR A 155 -19.58 13.03 4.16
C THR A 155 -19.02 14.35 3.60
N VAL A 156 -18.38 15.16 4.44
CA VAL A 156 -17.72 16.41 4.05
C VAL A 156 -16.22 16.16 3.95
N CYS A 157 -15.62 16.49 2.80
CA CYS A 157 -14.18 16.35 2.58
C CYS A 157 -13.39 17.15 3.63
N PRO A 158 -12.50 16.51 4.42
CA PRO A 158 -11.80 17.17 5.53
C PRO A 158 -10.48 17.85 5.11
N TRP A 159 -10.19 17.96 3.80
CA TRP A 159 -8.98 18.54 3.23
C TRP A 159 -9.25 19.18 1.84
#